data_AF-A0AA41VVU7-F1
#
_entry.id   AF-A0AA41VVU7-F1
#
_cell.length_a   1.000
_cell.length_b   1.000
_cell.length_c   1.000
_cell.angle_alpha   90.00
_cell.angle_beta   90.00
_cell.angle_gamma   90.00
#
_symmetry.space_group_name_H-M   'P 1'
#
loop_
_entity.id
_entity.type
_entity.pdbx_description
1 polymer ?
#
loop_
_entity_poly.entity_id
_entity_poly.type
_entity_poly.pdbx_seq_one_letter_code
_entity_poly.pdbx_strand_id
1 'polypeptide(L)'
;MDDEPQPTATKKSRGGAKLNFLTKLKRGEKVPLEFSQSEPAGPNTSKISAYCAKLAQNGENFPFDINDWSEMPEKEEKIEEAIEELKTVFEYSDEINTWVEKKLHDKWKSNKCKMRLKHHDKNKTVVENIASCPVEVIDTQWANMCKHWITPEFKKKSANGTASRKHLVMPHRAGTMSFVNHAIEIEVTTEKKATRSVVFQKVYRPKEGKTPNPIAEEKCV
;
A
#
# COMPACT_ATOMS: atom_id res chain seq x y z
N MET A 1 13.76 -34.53 -30.48
CA MET A 1 13.51 -34.31 -29.04
C MET A 1 13.91 -32.88 -28.83
N ASP A 2 12.99 -31.98 -29.14
CA ASP A 2 13.26 -30.55 -29.25
C ASP A 2 12.10 -29.86 -28.54
N ASP A 3 12.25 -29.72 -27.22
CA ASP A 3 11.32 -28.96 -26.39
C ASP A 3 11.83 -27.52 -26.35
N GLU A 4 11.29 -26.72 -27.26
CA GLU A 4 11.54 -25.29 -27.38
C GLU A 4 10.89 -24.56 -26.18
N PRO A 5 11.62 -23.76 -25.39
CA PRO A 5 11.06 -23.16 -24.19
C PRO A 5 10.02 -22.08 -24.53
N GLN A 6 8.76 -22.31 -24.13
CA GLN A 6 7.68 -21.34 -24.31
C GLN A 6 7.97 -20.00 -23.60
N PRO A 7 7.63 -18.87 -24.23
CA PRO A 7 7.87 -17.54 -23.68
C PRO A 7 7.02 -17.29 -22.44
N THR A 8 7.68 -16.92 -21.33
CA THR A 8 7.01 -16.55 -20.09
C THR A 8 6.15 -15.31 -20.29
N ALA A 9 4.84 -15.43 -20.03
CA ALA A 9 3.90 -14.32 -20.13
C ALA A 9 4.32 -13.15 -19.22
N THR A 10 4.67 -12.02 -19.83
CA THR A 10 4.95 -10.77 -19.12
C THR A 10 3.70 -10.34 -18.34
N LYS A 11 3.79 -10.39 -17.01
CA LYS A 11 2.70 -9.92 -16.14
C LYS A 11 2.45 -8.44 -16.41
N LYS A 12 1.22 -8.08 -16.80
CA LYS A 12 0.77 -6.68 -16.87
C LYS A 12 1.05 -5.99 -15.54
N SER A 13 1.98 -5.04 -15.53
CA SER A 13 2.26 -4.23 -14.35
C SER A 13 1.11 -3.24 -14.14
N ARG A 14 0.59 -3.14 -12.92
CA ARG A 14 -0.39 -2.10 -12.58
C ARG A 14 0.28 -0.72 -12.68
N GLY A 15 -0.34 0.21 -13.42
CA GLY A 15 0.06 1.61 -13.45
C GLY A 15 -0.12 2.29 -12.08
N GLY A 16 0.50 3.46 -11.90
CA GLY A 16 0.31 4.28 -10.70
C GLY A 16 -1.16 4.67 -10.49
N ALA A 17 -1.55 4.93 -9.24
CA ALA A 17 -2.89 5.42 -8.93
C ALA A 17 -3.08 6.79 -9.60
N LYS A 18 -4.00 6.88 -10.56
CA LYS A 18 -4.25 8.12 -11.29
C LYS A 18 -5.25 8.97 -10.53
N LEU A 19 -4.80 10.10 -9.98
CA LEU A 19 -5.64 11.10 -9.30
C LEU A 19 -6.48 11.94 -10.30
N ASN A 20 -6.98 11.31 -11.37
CA ASN A 20 -7.70 11.96 -12.46
C ASN A 20 -8.98 12.67 -11.99
N PHE A 21 -9.54 12.27 -10.85
CA PHE A 21 -10.71 12.94 -10.29
C PHE A 21 -10.42 14.39 -9.89
N LEU A 22 -9.18 14.74 -9.54
CA LEU A 22 -8.79 16.11 -9.20
C LEU A 22 -8.99 17.06 -10.38
N THR A 23 -8.75 16.59 -11.62
CA THR A 23 -8.95 17.40 -12.83
C THR A 23 -10.42 17.71 -13.13
N LYS A 24 -11.34 16.94 -12.52
CA LYS A 24 -12.80 17.08 -12.71
C LYS A 24 -13.46 17.86 -11.57
N LEU A 25 -12.74 18.10 -10.47
CA LEU A 25 -13.26 18.75 -9.29
C LEU A 25 -13.35 20.27 -9.53
N LYS A 26 -14.51 20.87 -9.30
CA LYS A 26 -14.66 22.32 -9.43
C LYS A 26 -14.01 23.04 -8.25
N ARG A 27 -13.69 24.32 -8.44
CA ARG A 27 -13.14 25.16 -7.35
C ARG A 27 -14.14 25.20 -6.19
N GLY A 28 -13.68 24.82 -4.99
CA GLY A 28 -14.49 24.79 -3.77
C GLY A 28 -15.33 23.52 -3.58
N GLU A 29 -15.37 22.62 -4.56
CA GLU A 29 -16.02 21.33 -4.42
C GLU A 29 -15.11 20.38 -3.63
N LYS A 30 -15.69 19.60 -2.73
CA LYS A 30 -15.00 18.54 -1.97
C LYS A 30 -15.62 17.19 -2.29
N VAL A 31 -14.79 16.15 -2.30
CA VAL A 31 -15.25 14.78 -2.50
C VAL A 31 -15.86 14.26 -1.20
N PRO A 32 -17.17 13.93 -1.15
CA PRO A 32 -17.78 13.39 0.05
C PRO A 32 -17.23 12.00 0.35
N LEU A 33 -16.95 11.75 1.63
CA LEU A 33 -16.52 10.45 2.11
C LEU A 33 -17.54 9.87 3.07
N GLU A 34 -17.83 8.59 2.85
CA GLU A 34 -18.60 7.78 3.78
C GLU A 34 -17.64 7.03 4.69
N PHE A 35 -18.08 6.75 5.91
CA PHE A 35 -17.27 6.04 6.90
C PHE A 35 -18.09 4.99 7.62
N SER A 36 -17.44 3.88 7.94
CA SER A 36 -17.98 2.83 8.78
C SER A 36 -16.86 2.24 9.62
N GLN A 37 -17.10 2.03 10.91
CA GLN A 37 -16.10 1.52 11.86
C GLN A 37 -14.79 2.33 11.84
N SER A 38 -14.88 3.65 11.73
CA SER A 38 -13.73 4.58 11.65
C SER A 38 -12.81 4.35 10.43
N GLU A 39 -13.29 3.68 9.38
CA GLU A 39 -12.59 3.55 8.09
C GLU A 39 -13.44 4.12 6.95
N PRO A 40 -12.81 4.65 5.87
CA PRO A 40 -13.56 5.11 4.71
C PRO A 40 -14.24 3.96 3.98
N ALA A 41 -15.51 4.16 3.68
CA ALA A 41 -16.40 3.26 2.98
C ALA A 41 -16.82 3.83 1.62
N GLY A 42 -17.33 2.95 0.78
CA GLY A 42 -17.95 3.32 -0.49
C GLY A 42 -16.96 3.59 -1.63
N PRO A 43 -17.44 4.19 -2.73
CA PRO A 43 -16.68 4.29 -3.98
C PRO A 43 -15.47 5.23 -3.89
N ASN A 44 -15.46 6.16 -2.93
CA ASN A 44 -14.42 7.18 -2.78
C ASN A 44 -13.22 6.74 -1.90
N THR A 45 -13.28 5.58 -1.23
CA THR A 45 -12.15 5.03 -0.42
C THR A 45 -10.85 4.96 -1.23
N SER A 46 -10.94 4.56 -2.49
CA SER A 46 -9.78 4.46 -3.39
C SER A 46 -9.15 5.82 -3.69
N LYS A 47 -9.96 6.88 -3.78
CA LYS A 47 -9.51 8.25 -4.06
C LYS A 47 -8.72 8.83 -2.90
N ILE A 48 -9.27 8.77 -1.68
CA ILE A 48 -8.55 9.24 -0.48
C ILE A 48 -7.28 8.42 -0.26
N SER A 49 -7.32 7.09 -0.44
CA SER A 49 -6.12 6.27 -0.30
C SER A 49 -5.04 6.59 -1.34
N ALA A 50 -5.44 6.94 -2.57
CA ALA A 50 -4.52 7.40 -3.60
C ALA A 50 -3.95 8.79 -3.27
N TYR A 51 -4.75 9.67 -2.69
CA TYR A 51 -4.31 11.01 -2.27
C TYR A 51 -3.31 10.93 -1.11
N CYS A 52 -3.57 10.11 -0.08
CA CYS A 52 -2.57 9.82 0.96
C CYS A 52 -1.27 9.28 0.36
N ALA A 53 -1.35 8.50 -0.73
CA ALA A 53 -0.15 8.00 -1.40
C ALA A 53 0.65 9.12 -2.10
N LYS A 54 -0.02 10.14 -2.65
CA LYS A 54 0.63 11.35 -3.18
C LYS A 54 1.33 12.12 -2.06
N LEU A 55 0.64 12.35 -0.95
CA LEU A 55 1.22 13.06 0.21
C LEU A 55 2.44 12.34 0.77
N ALA A 56 2.31 11.04 1.03
CA ALA A 56 3.39 10.20 1.56
C ALA A 56 4.58 10.01 0.58
N GLN A 57 4.47 10.49 -0.66
CA GLN A 57 5.57 10.53 -1.63
C GLN A 57 6.33 11.85 -1.60
N ASN A 58 5.81 12.90 -0.95
CA ASN A 58 6.53 14.15 -0.79
C ASN A 58 7.72 13.94 0.16
N GLY A 59 8.93 13.90 -0.38
CA GLY A 59 10.16 13.69 0.39
C GLY A 59 10.54 14.87 1.30
N GLU A 60 9.92 16.04 1.14
CA GLU A 60 10.13 17.17 2.07
C GLU A 60 9.37 16.92 3.38
N ASN A 61 8.09 16.55 3.28
CA ASN A 61 7.25 16.29 4.47
C ASN A 61 7.44 14.88 5.04
N PHE A 62 7.73 13.90 4.18
CA PHE A 62 7.93 12.51 4.57
C PHE A 62 9.23 11.97 3.96
N PRO A 63 10.40 12.36 4.53
CA PRO A 63 11.71 11.97 4.00
C PRO A 63 11.85 10.48 3.70
N PHE A 64 12.41 10.21 2.53
CA PHE A 64 12.54 8.85 2.00
C PHE A 64 13.62 8.05 2.73
N ASP A 65 14.61 8.71 3.34
CA ASP A 65 15.79 8.11 3.97
C ASP A 65 15.65 7.84 5.48
N ILE A 66 14.52 8.18 6.08
CA ILE A 66 14.21 7.82 7.47
C ILE A 66 13.87 6.33 7.58
N ASN A 67 14.47 5.61 8.53
CA ASN A 67 14.36 4.15 8.60
C ASN A 67 13.05 3.68 9.25
N ASP A 68 12.65 4.35 10.33
CA ASP A 68 11.42 4.04 11.06
C ASP A 68 10.47 5.24 11.12
N TRP A 69 9.16 4.98 11.06
CA TRP A 69 8.14 6.02 11.13
C TRP A 69 8.18 6.80 12.45
N SER A 70 8.63 6.17 13.54
CA SER A 70 8.79 6.86 14.83
C SER A 70 9.91 7.88 14.84
N GLU A 71 10.86 7.79 13.89
CA GLU A 71 12.01 8.69 13.74
C GLU A 71 11.72 9.85 12.79
N MET A 72 10.49 9.96 12.29
CA MET A 72 10.08 11.03 11.37
C MET A 72 10.26 12.40 12.06
N PRO A 73 10.99 13.35 11.43
CA PRO A 73 11.12 14.69 11.98
C PRO A 73 9.78 15.40 11.97
N GLU A 74 9.46 16.14 13.04
CA GLU A 74 8.23 16.95 13.13
C GLU A 74 6.96 16.15 12.78
N LYS A 75 6.96 14.85 13.10
CA LYS A 75 5.97 13.88 12.60
C LYS A 75 4.53 14.35 12.80
N GLU A 76 4.21 14.84 13.99
CA GLU A 76 2.87 15.30 14.36
C GLU A 76 2.43 16.50 13.50
N GLU A 77 3.31 17.50 13.32
CA GLU A 77 3.06 18.67 12.47
C GLU A 77 2.87 18.28 11.00
N LYS A 78 3.73 17.40 10.46
CA LYS A 78 3.61 16.93 9.06
C LYS A 78 2.37 16.09 8.82
N ILE A 79 1.89 15.36 9.82
CA ILE A 79 0.60 14.66 9.75
C ILE A 79 -0.55 15.66 9.75
N GLU A 80 -0.49 16.70 10.58
CA GLU A 80 -1.51 17.75 10.65
C GLU A 80 -1.61 18.52 9.32
N GLU A 81 -0.48 18.99 8.76
CA GLU A 81 -0.42 19.61 7.43
C GLU A 81 -1.04 18.71 6.34
N ALA A 82 -0.74 17.40 6.37
CA ALA A 82 -1.30 16.43 5.43
C ALA A 82 -2.81 16.24 5.59
N ILE A 83 -3.32 16.29 6.83
CA ILE A 83 -4.76 16.24 7.14
C ILE A 83 -5.45 17.52 6.64
N GLU A 84 -4.84 18.69 6.86
CA GLU A 84 -5.36 19.96 6.35
C GLU A 84 -5.45 19.95 4.81
N GLU A 85 -4.39 19.49 4.13
CA GLU A 85 -4.42 19.35 2.65
C GLU A 85 -5.53 18.39 2.22
N LEU A 86 -5.69 17.24 2.90
CA LEU A 86 -6.78 16.30 2.61
C LEU A 86 -8.16 16.93 2.78
N LYS A 87 -8.38 17.71 3.84
CA LYS A 87 -9.65 18.43 4.09
C LYS A 87 -9.95 19.49 3.05
N THR A 88 -8.97 19.95 2.25
CA THR A 88 -9.25 20.83 1.10
C THR A 88 -9.89 20.07 -0.06
N VAL A 89 -9.63 18.77 -0.19
CA VAL A 89 -10.06 17.92 -1.30
C VAL A 89 -11.25 17.03 -0.93
N PHE A 90 -11.33 16.60 0.31
CA PHE A 90 -12.32 15.65 0.82
C PHE A 90 -13.14 16.26 1.95
N GLU A 91 -14.40 15.84 2.04
CA GLU A 91 -15.30 16.19 3.14
C GLU A 91 -15.41 14.99 4.09
N TYR A 92 -14.91 15.16 5.32
CA TYR A 92 -14.93 14.13 6.36
C TYR A 92 -14.75 14.72 7.78
N SER A 93 -15.10 13.92 8.80
CA SER A 93 -14.94 14.24 10.22
C SER A 93 -13.57 13.83 10.77
N ASP A 94 -13.06 14.56 11.77
CA ASP A 94 -11.77 14.31 12.43
C ASP A 94 -11.65 12.93 13.07
N GLU A 95 -12.76 12.24 13.29
CA GLU A 95 -12.82 10.85 13.75
C GLU A 95 -11.98 9.87 12.91
N ILE A 96 -11.66 10.25 11.67
CA ILE A 96 -10.91 9.40 10.72
C ILE A 96 -9.43 9.77 10.61
N ASN A 97 -8.95 10.77 11.36
CA ASN A 97 -7.55 11.22 11.31
C ASN A 97 -6.58 10.11 11.72
N THR A 98 -6.94 9.27 12.69
CA THR A 98 -6.14 8.08 13.04
C THR A 98 -6.03 7.09 11.87
N TRP A 99 -7.09 6.97 11.05
CA TRP A 99 -7.01 6.16 9.83
C TRP A 99 -6.08 6.82 8.79
N VAL A 100 -6.16 8.14 8.63
CA VAL A 100 -5.31 8.91 7.71
C VAL A 100 -3.83 8.73 8.05
N GLU A 101 -3.45 8.91 9.32
CA GLU A 101 -2.08 8.71 9.79
C GLU A 101 -1.57 7.30 9.46
N LYS A 102 -2.33 6.27 9.84
CA LYS A 102 -2.00 4.88 9.52
C LYS A 102 -1.83 4.69 8.02
N LYS A 103 -2.67 5.34 7.21
CA LYS A 103 -2.59 5.25 5.76
C LYS A 103 -1.38 5.96 5.17
N LEU A 104 -1.00 7.12 5.70
CA LEU A 104 0.22 7.82 5.31
C LEU A 104 1.44 6.95 5.59
N HIS A 105 1.55 6.40 6.80
CA HIS A 105 2.62 5.47 7.17
C HIS A 105 2.68 4.26 6.21
N ASP A 106 1.56 3.58 5.99
CA ASP A 106 1.48 2.43 5.07
C ASP A 106 1.96 2.79 3.66
N LYS A 107 1.54 3.96 3.15
CA LYS A 107 1.88 4.41 1.79
C LYS A 107 3.33 4.84 1.68
N TRP A 108 3.87 5.54 2.66
CA TRP A 108 5.29 5.92 2.73
C TRP A 108 6.17 4.68 2.69
N LYS A 109 5.91 3.69 3.56
CA LYS A 109 6.63 2.41 3.58
C LYS A 109 6.49 1.63 2.28
N SER A 110 5.29 1.60 1.72
CA SER A 110 5.03 0.95 0.42
C SER A 110 5.78 1.63 -0.71
N ASN A 111 5.88 2.96 -0.69
CA ASN A 111 6.63 3.74 -1.68
C ASN A 111 8.12 3.40 -1.63
N LYS A 112 8.73 3.36 -0.43
CA LYS A 112 10.14 2.92 -0.25
C LYS A 112 10.40 1.55 -0.87
N CYS A 113 9.52 0.59 -0.59
CA CYS A 113 9.62 -0.75 -1.16
C CYS A 113 9.49 -0.73 -2.70
N LYS A 114 8.51 0.01 -3.23
CA LYS A 114 8.26 0.14 -4.67
C LYS A 114 9.46 0.76 -5.40
N MET A 115 10.01 1.86 -4.89
CA MET A 115 11.15 2.54 -5.51
C MET A 115 12.38 1.64 -5.49
N ARG A 116 12.67 0.99 -4.37
CA ARG A 116 13.77 0.02 -4.28
C ARG A 116 13.62 -1.11 -5.32
N LEU A 117 12.43 -1.71 -5.42
CA LEU A 117 12.20 -2.82 -6.35
C LEU A 117 12.33 -2.42 -7.82
N LYS A 118 12.05 -1.16 -8.15
CA LYS A 118 12.09 -0.66 -9.53
C LYS A 118 13.45 -0.15 -9.96
N HIS A 119 14.18 0.52 -9.05
CA HIS A 119 15.34 1.33 -9.40
C HIS A 119 16.64 0.83 -8.78
N HIS A 120 16.59 0.02 -7.72
CA HIS A 120 17.79 -0.53 -7.09
C HIS A 120 18.07 -1.95 -7.56
N ASP A 121 19.26 -2.16 -8.12
CA ASP A 121 19.76 -3.46 -8.56
C ASP A 121 20.87 -3.96 -7.64
N LYS A 122 20.75 -5.19 -7.15
CA LYS A 122 21.74 -5.81 -6.26
C LYS A 122 23.04 -6.16 -6.96
N ASN A 123 23.03 -6.27 -8.29
CA ASN A 123 24.20 -6.61 -9.09
C ASN A 123 25.03 -5.38 -9.48
N LYS A 124 24.45 -4.17 -9.34
CA LYS A 124 25.13 -2.90 -9.61
C LYS A 124 25.93 -2.44 -8.40
N THR A 125 26.95 -1.65 -8.68
CA THR A 125 27.71 -0.93 -7.65
C THR A 125 26.82 0.11 -6.96
N VAL A 126 27.25 0.58 -5.78
CA VAL A 126 26.53 1.63 -5.06
C VAL A 126 26.45 2.91 -5.89
N VAL A 127 27.52 3.29 -6.57
CA VAL A 127 27.58 4.50 -7.39
C VAL A 127 26.57 4.44 -8.54
N GLU A 128 26.48 3.31 -9.23
CA GLU A 128 25.50 3.11 -10.30
C GLU A 128 24.05 3.13 -9.79
N ASN A 129 23.79 2.54 -8.61
CA ASN A 129 22.46 2.60 -8.00
C ASN A 129 22.09 4.02 -7.57
N ILE A 130 23.04 4.80 -7.03
CA ILE A 130 22.83 6.21 -6.70
C ILE A 130 22.49 7.01 -7.96
N ALA A 131 23.21 6.77 -9.07
CA ALA A 131 22.95 7.41 -10.35
C ALA A 131 21.59 7.01 -10.98
N SER A 132 21.00 5.89 -10.54
CA SER A 132 19.68 5.42 -10.96
C SER A 132 18.52 6.04 -10.14
N CYS A 133 18.73 7.23 -9.57
CA CYS A 133 17.74 7.94 -8.75
C CYS A 133 16.42 8.14 -9.53
N PRO A 134 15.26 7.75 -8.97
CA PRO A 134 13.97 8.11 -9.55
C PRO A 134 13.73 9.62 -9.45
N VAL A 135 13.13 10.22 -10.48
CA VAL A 135 12.78 11.66 -10.52
C VAL A 135 11.87 12.07 -9.34
N GLU A 136 11.06 11.14 -8.84
CA GLU A 136 10.13 11.39 -7.74
C GLU A 136 10.79 11.35 -6.34
N VAL A 137 12.09 11.07 -6.24
CA VAL A 137 12.82 10.96 -4.96
C VAL A 137 13.94 11.98 -4.92
N ILE A 138 14.13 12.63 -3.77
CA ILE A 138 15.23 13.57 -3.55
C ILE A 138 16.56 12.82 -3.60
N ASP A 139 17.50 13.29 -4.43
CA ASP A 139 18.77 12.62 -4.73
C ASP A 139 19.59 12.26 -3.48
N THR A 140 19.67 13.17 -2.51
CA THR A 140 20.40 12.94 -1.25
C THR A 140 19.78 11.82 -0.43
N GLN A 141 18.45 11.80 -0.34
CA GLN A 141 17.71 10.76 0.37
C GLN A 141 17.84 9.40 -0.35
N TRP A 142 17.77 9.38 -1.68
CA TRP A 142 18.01 8.16 -2.46
C TRP A 142 19.43 7.61 -2.22
N ALA A 143 20.43 8.49 -2.21
CA ALA A 143 21.82 8.09 -2.01
C ALA A 143 22.04 7.48 -0.61
N ASN A 144 21.43 8.06 0.41
CA ASN A 144 21.45 7.52 1.77
C ASN A 144 20.82 6.12 1.84
N MET A 145 19.67 5.93 1.18
CA MET A 145 19.00 4.63 1.14
C MET A 145 19.78 3.57 0.36
N CYS A 146 20.45 3.93 -0.74
CA CYS A 146 21.32 2.99 -1.47
C CYS A 146 22.46 2.46 -0.58
N LYS A 147 23.07 3.33 0.23
CA LYS A 147 24.08 2.93 1.21
C LYS A 147 23.48 2.06 2.32
N HIS A 148 22.28 2.41 2.80
CA HIS A 148 21.59 1.62 3.82
C HIS A 148 21.25 0.19 3.36
N TRP A 149 20.82 0.01 2.11
CA TRP A 149 20.40 -1.32 1.63
C TRP A 149 21.54 -2.33 1.46
N ILE A 150 22.78 -1.87 1.37
CA ILE A 150 23.94 -2.76 1.27
C ILE A 150 24.48 -3.20 2.63
N THR A 151 24.03 -2.60 3.73
CA THR A 151 24.56 -2.93 5.06
C THR A 151 24.20 -4.37 5.48
N PRO A 152 25.03 -5.02 6.32
CA PRO A 152 24.76 -6.37 6.81
C PRO A 152 23.43 -6.48 7.55
N GLU A 153 23.07 -5.47 8.35
CA GLU A 153 21.85 -5.46 9.18
C GLU A 153 20.61 -5.48 8.29
N PHE A 154 20.58 -4.64 7.26
CA PHE A 154 19.47 -4.59 6.32
C PHE A 154 19.35 -5.89 5.50
N LYS A 155 20.48 -6.41 5.01
CA LYS A 155 20.52 -7.69 4.28
C LYS A 155 19.96 -8.83 5.12
N LYS A 156 20.37 -8.92 6.40
CA LYS A 156 19.85 -9.90 7.36
C LYS A 156 18.34 -9.74 7.56
N LYS A 157 17.86 -8.52 7.81
CA LYS A 157 16.42 -8.21 7.96
C LYS A 157 15.63 -8.62 6.71
N SER A 158 16.15 -8.31 5.52
CA SER A 158 15.51 -8.65 4.24
C SER A 158 15.47 -10.17 3.98
N ALA A 159 16.54 -10.89 4.33
CA ALA A 159 16.59 -12.35 4.20
C ALA A 159 15.59 -13.02 5.14
N ASN A 160 15.55 -12.60 6.41
CA ASN A 160 14.59 -13.09 7.40
C ASN A 160 13.15 -12.85 6.95
N GLY A 161 12.82 -11.63 6.49
CA GLY A 161 11.48 -11.33 5.99
C GLY A 161 11.07 -12.19 4.78
N THR A 162 12.02 -12.53 3.91
CA THR A 162 11.79 -13.43 2.78
C THR A 162 11.53 -14.86 3.26
N ALA A 163 12.31 -15.36 4.22
CA ALA A 163 12.10 -16.68 4.83
C ALA A 163 10.74 -16.76 5.54
N SER A 164 10.40 -15.79 6.39
CA SER A 164 9.10 -15.70 7.06
C SER A 164 7.93 -15.69 6.07
N ARG A 165 8.07 -14.99 4.94
CA ARG A 165 7.03 -14.94 3.91
C ARG A 165 6.77 -16.30 3.25
N LYS A 166 7.77 -17.18 3.15
CA LYS A 166 7.59 -18.55 2.62
C LYS A 166 6.70 -19.42 3.52
N HIS A 167 6.59 -19.10 4.81
CA HIS A 167 5.70 -19.78 5.75
C HIS A 167 4.26 -19.25 5.75
N LEU A 168 3.93 -18.27 4.90
CA LEU A 168 2.56 -17.76 4.79
C LEU A 168 1.66 -18.80 4.08
N VAL A 169 0.87 -19.51 4.87
CA VAL A 169 -0.03 -20.57 4.38
C VAL A 169 -1.30 -20.02 3.73
N MET A 170 -1.92 -19.01 4.34
CA MET A 170 -3.23 -18.48 3.95
C MET A 170 -3.15 -17.01 3.55
N PRO A 171 -2.82 -16.70 2.29
CA PRO A 171 -2.88 -15.33 1.80
C PRO A 171 -4.35 -14.89 1.63
N HIS A 172 -4.69 -13.70 2.13
CA HIS A 172 -5.97 -13.08 1.82
C HIS A 172 -6.03 -12.71 0.33
N ARG A 173 -7.26 -12.66 -0.20
CA ARG A 173 -7.62 -12.42 -1.60
C ARG A 173 -8.61 -11.27 -1.76
N ALA A 174 -8.76 -10.43 -0.73
CA ALA A 174 -9.63 -9.25 -0.72
C ALA A 174 -9.36 -8.21 -1.83
N GLY A 175 -8.19 -8.29 -2.48
CA GLY A 175 -7.79 -7.33 -3.48
C GLY A 175 -7.50 -5.96 -2.86
N THR A 176 -7.91 -4.90 -3.53
CA THR A 176 -7.70 -3.51 -3.09
C THR A 176 -8.83 -2.96 -2.21
N MET A 177 -9.91 -3.73 -2.03
CA MET A 177 -11.04 -3.35 -1.18
C MET A 177 -10.73 -3.64 0.28
N SER A 178 -11.09 -2.71 1.17
CA SER A 178 -10.97 -2.90 2.63
C SER A 178 -11.97 -3.94 3.12
N PHE A 179 -11.70 -4.54 4.29
CA PHE A 179 -12.64 -5.49 4.90
C PHE A 179 -13.96 -4.85 5.29
N VAL A 180 -13.97 -3.56 5.66
CA VAL A 180 -15.20 -2.78 5.89
C VAL A 180 -16.05 -2.71 4.63
N ASN A 181 -15.44 -2.45 3.47
CA ASN A 181 -16.17 -2.44 2.20
C ASN A 181 -16.65 -3.85 1.78
N HIS A 182 -15.87 -4.89 2.08
CA HIS A 182 -16.35 -6.28 1.90
C HIS A 182 -17.55 -6.59 2.79
N ALA A 183 -17.56 -6.11 4.04
CA ALA A 183 -18.66 -6.25 4.97
C ALA A 183 -19.92 -5.54 4.47
N ILE A 184 -19.81 -4.28 4.04
CA ILE A 184 -20.91 -3.50 3.46
C ILE A 184 -21.49 -4.23 2.24
N GLU A 185 -20.65 -4.74 1.34
CA GLU A 185 -21.11 -5.48 0.17
C GLU A 185 -21.88 -6.76 0.56
N ILE A 186 -21.43 -7.48 1.59
CA ILE A 186 -22.15 -8.63 2.15
C ILE A 186 -23.50 -8.19 2.73
N GLU A 187 -23.54 -7.09 3.49
CA GLU A 187 -24.75 -6.58 4.12
C GLU A 187 -25.80 -6.17 3.11
N VAL A 188 -25.39 -5.49 2.03
CA VAL A 188 -26.28 -5.13 0.92
C VAL A 188 -26.79 -6.37 0.19
N THR A 189 -25.94 -7.37 -0.03
CA THR A 189 -26.33 -8.56 -0.81
C THR A 189 -27.21 -9.53 -0.01
N THR A 190 -27.00 -9.63 1.30
CA THR A 190 -27.67 -10.63 2.16
C THR A 190 -28.75 -10.03 3.05
N GLU A 191 -28.87 -8.70 3.07
CA GLU A 191 -29.74 -7.91 3.96
C GLU A 191 -29.53 -8.24 5.45
N LYS A 192 -28.34 -8.75 5.80
CA LYS A 192 -27.96 -9.19 7.14
C LYS A 192 -26.61 -8.60 7.52
N LYS A 193 -26.46 -8.22 8.78
CA LYS A 193 -25.20 -7.71 9.33
C LYS A 193 -24.06 -8.71 9.09
N ALA A 194 -22.95 -8.22 8.53
CA ALA A 194 -21.82 -9.07 8.20
C ALA A 194 -21.02 -9.39 9.48
N THR A 195 -20.87 -10.68 9.78
CA THR A 195 -19.97 -11.11 10.86
C THR A 195 -18.53 -11.22 10.35
N ARG A 196 -17.56 -11.10 11.26
CA ARG A 196 -16.13 -11.26 10.92
C ARG A 196 -15.83 -12.61 10.26
N SER A 197 -16.56 -13.66 10.63
CA SER A 197 -16.42 -15.00 10.03
C SER A 197 -16.84 -15.00 8.56
N VAL A 198 -17.97 -14.37 8.22
CA VAL A 198 -18.44 -14.30 6.82
C VAL A 198 -17.48 -13.47 5.96
N VAL A 199 -16.99 -12.34 6.48
CA VAL A 199 -15.96 -11.54 5.78
C VAL A 199 -14.68 -12.36 5.58
N PHE A 200 -14.23 -13.09 6.62
CA PHE A 200 -13.07 -13.98 6.52
C PHE A 200 -13.27 -15.04 5.42
N GLN A 201 -14.40 -15.73 5.40
CA GLN A 201 -14.70 -16.72 4.36
C GLN A 201 -14.66 -16.09 2.97
N LYS A 202 -15.26 -14.91 2.77
CA LYS A 202 -15.24 -14.19 1.49
C LYS A 202 -13.83 -13.84 1.02
N VAL A 203 -12.97 -13.38 1.93
CA VAL A 203 -11.64 -12.86 1.54
C VAL A 203 -10.53 -13.90 1.57
N TYR A 204 -10.67 -15.02 2.28
CA TYR A 204 -9.64 -16.06 2.35
C TYR A 204 -9.95 -17.31 1.51
N ARG A 205 -11.23 -17.60 1.21
CA ARG A 205 -11.55 -18.74 0.35
C ARG A 205 -11.08 -18.51 -1.09
N PRO A 206 -10.53 -19.54 -1.76
CA PRO A 206 -10.27 -19.46 -3.19
C PRO A 206 -11.56 -19.23 -3.98
N LYS A 207 -11.43 -18.59 -5.14
CA LYS A 207 -12.52 -18.56 -6.12
C LYS A 207 -12.79 -19.98 -6.62
N GLU A 208 -14.03 -20.26 -7.00
CA GLU A 208 -14.41 -21.52 -7.63
C GLU A 208 -13.42 -21.91 -8.74
N GLY A 209 -12.98 -23.18 -8.73
CA GLY A 209 -11.99 -23.71 -9.67
C GLY A 209 -10.52 -23.53 -9.28
N LYS A 210 -10.20 -23.00 -8.08
CA LYS A 210 -8.83 -22.99 -7.55
C LYS A 210 -8.73 -23.87 -6.31
N THR A 211 -7.82 -24.84 -6.34
CA THR A 211 -7.50 -25.66 -5.17
C THR A 211 -6.91 -24.77 -4.07
N PRO A 212 -7.49 -24.79 -2.87
CA PRO A 212 -6.82 -24.23 -1.70
C PRO A 212 -5.47 -24.93 -1.49
N ASN A 213 -4.57 -24.25 -0.76
CA ASN A 213 -3.36 -24.92 -0.27
C ASN A 213 -3.83 -26.04 0.69
N PRO A 214 -3.39 -27.30 0.56
CA PRO A 214 -3.84 -28.40 1.43
C PRO A 214 -3.70 -28.07 2.93
N ILE A 215 -2.62 -27.37 3.29
CA ILE A 215 -2.35 -26.93 4.68
C ILE A 215 -3.32 -25.84 5.14
N ALA A 216 -3.91 -25.07 4.21
CA ALA A 216 -4.93 -24.07 4.50
C ALA A 216 -6.30 -24.70 4.74
N GLU A 217 -6.62 -25.81 4.07
CA GLU A 217 -7.91 -26.50 4.21
C GLU A 217 -8.07 -27.06 5.63
N GLU A 218 -7.03 -27.75 6.11
CA GLU A 218 -7.02 -28.37 7.45
C GLU A 218 -7.17 -27.35 8.60
N LYS A 219 -6.80 -26.09 8.37
CA LYS A 219 -6.92 -24.99 9.36
C LYS A 219 -8.21 -24.17 9.24
N CYS A 220 -9.01 -24.41 8.21
CA CYS A 220 -10.26 -23.68 7.96
C CYS A 220 -11.53 -24.47 8.35
N VAL A 221 -11.36 -25.66 8.93
CA VAL A 221 -12.44 -26.51 9.47
C VAL A 221 -12.73 -26.17 10.92
#